data_AF-A0A090QM17-F1
#
_entry.id   AF-A0A090QM17-F1
#
_cell.length_a   1.000
_cell.length_b   1.000
_cell.length_c   1.000
_cell.angle_alpha   90.00
_cell.angle_beta   90.00
_cell.angle_gamma   90.00
#
_symmetry.space_group_name_H-M   'P 1'
#
loop_
_entity.id
_entity.type
_entity.pdbx_description
1 polymer ?
#
loop_
_entity_poly.entity_id
_entity_poly.type
_entity_poly.pdbx_seq_one_letter_code
_entity_poly.pdbx_strand_id
1 'polypeptide(L)'
;MILVIIVITQRPLLNWLRTDGKHDYGTVQEGLIDLREGLIAGARNMIGIGIATATAGVIVGAVSQTGVGLVLADLVEMLSMGNLMLMLLLTALLSLILGMGLPTTANYIVVSSLLAPVIVVLGQQQGLIVPLIAVHLFVFYFGIMADVTPPVGLASFAAAAVSKGDPIKTGLTAFYYSLRTAALPFLFIFNTDLLLIDVDFAHGVLIFVVATIAMLIFAAATQGYFLTRNRWYETILLLLVAFTLFRPGFWQDQISDPYRYVSPTSLSEELNTLNEGDMLRMRIKGEDAVGVMREFSVLFEVPEGKDGEAKQLALGIETYQDSDKTLIDIVHFSSPAEKAGLMFDQEIVELRIPAQRSAKEWFWIPAIGLFGLVVLLQRRRIKQDTQPLSPQPA
;
A
#
# COMPACT_ATOMS: atom_id res chain seq x y z
N MET A 1 20.55 -10.14 -15.57
CA MET A 1 20.74 -10.80 -16.88
C MET A 1 20.86 -9.79 -18.01
N ILE A 2 19.86 -8.92 -18.26
CA ILE A 2 19.90 -7.90 -19.33
C ILE A 2 21.11 -6.96 -19.21
N LEU A 3 21.41 -6.42 -18.01
CA LEU A 3 22.58 -5.56 -17.79
C LEU A 3 23.92 -6.24 -18.10
N VAL A 4 24.04 -7.55 -17.83
CA VAL A 4 25.26 -8.32 -18.13
C VAL A 4 25.47 -8.43 -19.63
N ILE A 5 24.39 -8.73 -20.37
CA ILE A 5 24.41 -8.74 -21.83
C ILE A 5 24.83 -7.36 -22.35
N ILE A 6 24.18 -6.29 -21.87
CA ILE A 6 24.50 -4.92 -22.28
C ILE A 6 25.99 -4.60 -22.06
N VAL A 7 26.54 -4.86 -20.87
CA VAL A 7 27.95 -4.53 -20.57
C VAL A 7 28.93 -5.30 -21.45
N ILE A 8 28.68 -6.59 -21.68
CA ILE A 8 29.55 -7.42 -22.54
C ILE A 8 29.44 -6.97 -24.00
N THR A 9 28.24 -6.62 -24.47
CA THR A 9 27.98 -6.37 -25.89
C THR A 9 28.08 -4.90 -26.29
N GLN A 10 28.06 -3.92 -25.37
CA GLN A 10 27.99 -2.50 -25.73
C GLN A 10 29.17 -2.04 -26.60
N ARG A 11 30.40 -2.46 -26.25
CA ARG A 11 31.64 -2.07 -26.94
C ARG A 11 31.70 -2.61 -28.37
N PRO A 12 31.51 -3.94 -28.60
CA PRO A 12 31.48 -4.48 -29.96
C PRO A 12 30.26 -3.98 -30.78
N LEU A 13 29.10 -3.74 -30.16
CA LEU A 13 27.95 -3.14 -30.86
C LEU A 13 28.23 -1.72 -31.32
N LEU A 14 28.88 -0.90 -30.48
CA LEU A 14 29.25 0.47 -30.83
C LEU A 14 30.26 0.50 -31.99
N ASN A 15 31.25 -0.40 -31.98
CA ASN A 15 32.19 -0.56 -33.09
C ASN A 15 31.51 -1.03 -34.39
N TRP A 16 30.45 -1.84 -34.31
CA TRP A 16 29.69 -2.29 -35.47
C TRP A 16 28.73 -1.21 -36.02
N LEU A 17 28.05 -0.46 -35.15
CA LEU A 17 27.09 0.57 -35.54
C LEU A 17 27.74 1.90 -35.93
N ARG A 18 28.91 2.23 -35.38
CA ARG A 18 29.63 3.48 -35.66
C ARG A 18 30.87 3.18 -36.51
N THR A 19 30.67 3.27 -37.82
CA THR A 19 31.70 3.13 -38.86
C THR A 19 32.40 4.45 -39.20
N ASP A 20 32.35 5.45 -38.32
CA ASP A 20 32.98 6.74 -38.52
C ASP A 20 34.52 6.70 -38.46
N GLY A 21 35.09 5.55 -38.05
CA GLY A 21 36.53 5.25 -38.10
C GLY A 21 37.39 6.13 -37.18
N LYS A 22 36.76 6.95 -36.34
CA LYS A 22 37.45 7.93 -35.49
C LYS A 22 37.79 7.39 -34.10
N HIS A 23 37.11 6.35 -33.62
CA HIS A 23 37.30 5.79 -32.28
C HIS A 23 37.17 4.27 -32.31
N ASP A 24 38.09 3.57 -31.65
CA ASP A 24 37.91 2.17 -31.27
C ASP A 24 37.18 2.12 -29.93
N TYR A 25 35.96 1.59 -29.93
CA TYR A 25 35.11 1.47 -28.75
C TYR A 25 35.41 0.21 -27.91
N GLY A 26 36.37 -0.62 -28.34
CA GLY A 26 36.85 -1.78 -27.60
C GLY A 26 36.27 -3.14 -28.03
N THR A 27 36.70 -4.19 -27.33
CA THR A 27 36.37 -5.59 -27.68
C THR A 27 35.46 -6.26 -26.64
N VAL A 28 34.95 -7.46 -26.97
CA VAL A 28 34.21 -8.31 -26.03
C VAL A 28 35.04 -8.63 -24.77
N GLN A 29 36.37 -8.77 -24.92
CA GLN A 29 37.26 -9.04 -23.78
C GLN A 29 37.28 -7.88 -22.79
N GLU A 30 37.30 -6.64 -23.27
CA GLU A 30 37.17 -5.46 -22.40
C GLU A 30 35.81 -5.39 -21.73
N GLY A 31 34.72 -5.75 -22.43
CA GLY A 31 33.39 -5.87 -21.81
C GLY A 31 33.34 -6.92 -20.70
N LEU A 32 34.07 -8.03 -20.82
CA LEU A 32 34.22 -9.04 -19.76
C LEU A 32 35.05 -8.51 -18.57
N ILE A 33 36.07 -7.70 -18.83
CA ILE A 33 36.86 -7.04 -17.78
C ILE A 33 35.98 -6.02 -17.03
N ASP A 34 35.26 -5.16 -17.75
CA ASP A 34 34.31 -4.20 -17.18
C ASP A 34 33.24 -4.90 -16.32
N LEU A 35 32.72 -6.04 -16.79
CA LEU A 35 31.78 -6.85 -16.02
C LEU A 35 32.42 -7.38 -14.73
N ARG A 36 33.64 -7.92 -14.79
CA ARG A 36 34.36 -8.41 -13.62
C ARG A 36 34.61 -7.29 -12.62
N GLU A 37 35.07 -6.13 -13.09
CA GLU A 37 35.30 -4.95 -12.25
C GLU A 37 34.00 -4.45 -11.63
N GLY A 38 32.92 -4.41 -12.41
CA GLY A 38 31.57 -4.08 -11.93
C GLY A 38 31.08 -5.03 -10.84
N LEU A 39 31.31 -6.35 -10.99
CA LEU A 39 30.99 -7.33 -9.96
C LEU A 39 31.83 -7.13 -8.68
N ILE A 40 33.12 -6.84 -8.81
CA ILE A 40 34.01 -6.55 -7.67
C ILE A 40 33.56 -5.27 -6.95
N ALA A 41 33.26 -4.21 -7.71
CA ALA A 41 32.76 -2.95 -7.16
C ALA A 41 31.41 -3.14 -6.46
N GLY A 42 30.50 -3.91 -7.06
CA GLY A 42 29.22 -4.30 -6.44
C GLY A 42 29.44 -5.03 -5.12
N ALA A 43 30.32 -6.04 -5.09
CA ALA A 43 30.66 -6.77 -3.87
C ALA A 43 31.23 -5.87 -2.76
N ARG A 44 32.09 -4.91 -3.11
CA ARG A 44 32.64 -3.93 -2.15
C ARG A 44 31.56 -2.99 -1.61
N ASN A 45 30.68 -2.48 -2.48
CA ASN A 45 29.58 -1.62 -2.08
C ASN A 45 28.55 -2.35 -1.19
N MET A 46 28.43 -3.67 -1.33
CA MET A 46 27.57 -4.50 -0.48
C MET A 46 28.09 -4.70 0.94
N ILE A 47 29.37 -4.44 1.24
CA ILE A 47 29.93 -4.66 2.59
C ILE A 47 29.18 -3.80 3.63
N GLY A 48 28.98 -2.51 3.34
CA GLY A 48 28.28 -1.59 4.25
C GLY A 48 26.82 -1.98 4.47
N ILE A 49 26.13 -2.39 3.39
CA ILE A 49 24.74 -2.88 3.48
C ILE A 49 24.69 -4.17 4.30
N GLY A 50 25.63 -5.10 4.07
CA GLY A 50 25.73 -6.35 4.81
C GLY A 50 25.85 -6.14 6.32
N ILE A 51 26.75 -5.26 6.76
CA ILE A 51 26.91 -4.91 8.18
C ILE A 51 25.62 -4.30 8.73
N ALA A 52 25.00 -3.34 8.03
CA ALA A 52 23.75 -2.73 8.46
C ALA A 52 22.62 -3.76 8.60
N THR A 53 22.50 -4.70 7.65
CA THR A 53 21.49 -5.77 7.69
C THR A 53 21.76 -6.78 8.80
N ALA A 54 23.02 -7.11 9.08
CA ALA A 54 23.38 -8.01 10.18
C ALA A 54 22.98 -7.39 11.53
N THR A 55 23.29 -6.11 11.74
CA THR A 55 22.87 -5.37 12.94
C THR A 55 21.35 -5.24 13.04
N ALA A 56 20.66 -4.94 11.92
CA ALA A 56 19.20 -4.93 11.88
C ALA A 56 18.62 -6.28 12.28
N GLY A 57 19.19 -7.39 11.82
CA GLY A 57 18.78 -8.74 12.21
C GLY A 57 18.89 -9.02 13.70
N VAL A 58 19.92 -8.51 14.38
CA VAL A 58 20.03 -8.59 15.85
C VAL A 58 18.90 -7.83 16.53
N ILE A 59 18.54 -6.64 16.03
CA ILE A 59 17.40 -5.86 16.53
C ILE A 59 16.10 -6.66 16.35
N VAL A 60 15.86 -7.22 15.16
CA VAL A 60 14.67 -8.05 14.89
C VAL A 60 14.61 -9.25 15.83
N GLY A 61 15.73 -9.95 16.04
CA GLY A 61 15.80 -11.08 16.97
C GLY A 61 15.48 -10.69 18.41
N ALA A 62 16.02 -9.56 18.90
CA ALA A 62 15.73 -9.05 20.23
C ALA A 62 14.26 -8.63 20.38
N VAL A 63 13.71 -7.93 19.39
CA VAL A 63 12.31 -7.49 19.35
C VAL A 63 11.35 -8.69 19.36
N SER A 64 11.63 -9.69 18.52
CA SER A 64 10.80 -10.89 18.39
C SER A 64 10.76 -11.70 19.69
N GLN A 65 11.84 -11.73 20.47
CA GLN A 65 11.88 -12.45 21.75
C GLN A 65 11.32 -11.65 22.92
N THR A 66 11.35 -10.32 22.86
CA THR A 66 10.91 -9.44 23.95
C THR A 66 9.43 -9.04 23.88
N GLY A 67 8.76 -9.31 22.76
CA GLY A 67 7.35 -8.95 22.57
C GLY A 67 7.12 -7.45 22.38
N VAL A 68 8.16 -6.67 22.06
CA VAL A 68 8.06 -5.20 21.85
C VAL A 68 7.02 -4.84 20.77
N GLY A 69 6.83 -5.70 19.77
CA GLY A 69 5.78 -5.51 18.76
C GLY A 69 4.37 -5.46 19.34
N LEU A 70 4.07 -6.28 20.37
CA LEU A 70 2.78 -6.26 21.07
C LEU A 70 2.61 -4.96 21.86
N VAL A 71 3.65 -4.51 22.56
CA VAL A 71 3.62 -3.24 23.30
C VAL A 71 3.40 -2.05 22.36
N LEU A 72 4.02 -2.07 21.18
CA LEU A 72 3.76 -1.06 20.14
C LEU A 72 2.32 -1.13 19.61
N ALA A 73 1.77 -2.34 19.45
CA ALA A 73 0.36 -2.51 19.08
C ALA A 73 -0.56 -1.92 20.15
N ASP A 74 -0.36 -2.26 21.42
CA ASP A 74 -1.16 -1.73 22.54
C ASP A 74 -1.05 -0.19 22.64
N LEU A 75 0.14 0.38 22.42
CA LEU A 75 0.35 1.82 22.37
C LEU A 75 -0.43 2.47 21.23
N VAL A 76 -0.36 1.92 20.02
CA VAL A 76 -1.09 2.44 18.86
C VAL A 76 -2.60 2.27 19.06
N GLU A 77 -3.05 1.15 19.59
CA GLU A 77 -4.45 0.90 19.90
C GLU A 77 -5.00 1.95 20.87
N MET A 78 -4.33 2.14 22.01
CA MET A 78 -4.68 3.12 23.04
C MET A 78 -4.77 4.53 22.45
N LEU A 79 -3.77 4.95 21.67
CA LEU A 79 -3.74 6.28 21.06
C LEU A 79 -4.76 6.43 19.93
N SER A 80 -5.05 5.35 19.20
CA SER A 80 -6.01 5.36 18.10
C SER A 80 -7.47 5.38 18.58
N MET A 81 -7.73 4.97 19.82
CA MET A 81 -9.08 4.86 20.40
C MET A 81 -10.03 4.02 19.53
N GLY A 82 -9.50 2.98 18.88
CA GLY A 82 -10.26 2.14 17.95
C GLY A 82 -10.53 2.77 16.57
N ASN A 83 -9.97 3.95 16.27
CA ASN A 83 -10.11 4.55 14.95
C ASN A 83 -9.04 4.01 13.98
N LEU A 84 -9.49 3.25 12.97
CA LEU A 84 -8.63 2.65 11.95
C LEU A 84 -7.71 3.67 11.23
N MET A 85 -8.25 4.84 10.87
CA MET A 85 -7.46 5.86 10.17
C MET A 85 -6.38 6.46 11.07
N LEU A 86 -6.71 6.69 12.35
CA LEU A 86 -5.76 7.20 13.32
C LEU A 86 -4.66 6.18 13.61
N MET A 87 -5.01 4.89 13.70
CA MET A 87 -4.03 3.80 13.81
C MET A 87 -3.05 3.82 12.63
N LEU A 88 -3.53 3.84 11.38
CA LEU A 88 -2.67 3.89 10.20
C LEU A 88 -1.79 5.15 10.19
N LEU A 89 -2.32 6.30 10.62
CA LEU A 89 -1.55 7.54 10.72
C LEU A 89 -0.45 7.44 11.78
N LEU A 90 -0.75 6.91 12.96
CA LEU A 90 0.22 6.69 14.04
C LEU A 90 1.30 5.70 13.60
N THR A 91 0.92 4.60 12.95
CA THR A 91 1.88 3.64 12.41
C THR A 91 2.75 4.25 11.32
N ALA A 92 2.19 5.09 10.44
CA ALA A 92 2.97 5.82 9.44
C ALA A 92 3.99 6.76 10.09
N LEU A 93 3.60 7.49 11.13
CA LEU A 93 4.51 8.36 11.89
C LEU A 93 5.60 7.56 12.60
N LEU A 94 5.26 6.46 13.27
CA LEU A 94 6.24 5.57 13.90
C LEU A 94 7.21 4.97 12.88
N SER A 95 6.71 4.55 11.71
CA SER A 95 7.54 4.05 10.61
C SER A 95 8.51 5.11 10.10
N LEU A 96 8.04 6.36 9.99
CA LEU A 96 8.89 7.48 9.59
C LEU A 96 9.97 7.75 10.64
N ILE A 97 9.63 7.82 11.92
CA ILE A 97 10.57 8.06 13.03
C ILE A 97 11.63 6.95 13.10
N LEU A 98 11.21 5.68 13.05
CA LEU A 98 12.12 4.53 13.15
C LEU A 98 13.01 4.39 11.92
N GLY A 99 12.53 4.81 10.74
CA GLY A 99 13.30 4.78 9.51
C GLY A 99 14.39 5.85 9.41
N MET A 100 14.33 6.90 10.25
CA MET A 100 15.29 7.99 10.22
C MET A 100 16.73 7.51 10.49
N GLY A 101 17.62 7.72 9.53
CA GLY A 101 19.06 7.48 9.69
C GLY A 101 19.52 6.05 9.43
N LEU A 102 18.63 5.17 8.94
CA LEU A 102 18.96 3.80 8.53
C LEU A 102 19.06 3.69 6.99
N PRO A 103 20.01 2.92 6.43
CA PRO A 103 20.00 2.59 5.00
C PRO A 103 18.67 1.91 4.61
N THR A 104 18.14 2.19 3.42
CA THR A 104 16.81 1.71 2.97
C THR A 104 16.54 0.23 3.22
N THR A 105 17.52 -0.65 2.96
CA THR A 105 17.40 -2.08 3.23
C THR A 105 17.29 -2.40 4.72
N ALA A 106 18.15 -1.81 5.56
CA ALA A 106 18.13 -2.02 7.00
C ALA A 106 16.88 -1.40 7.66
N ASN A 107 16.48 -0.22 7.17
CA ASN A 107 15.24 0.46 7.53
C ASN A 107 14.04 -0.47 7.32
N TYR A 108 13.90 -1.04 6.13
CA TYR A 108 12.80 -1.97 5.86
C TYR A 108 12.79 -3.17 6.82
N ILE A 109 13.95 -3.79 7.07
CA ILE A 109 14.04 -4.94 8.00
C ILE A 109 13.53 -4.55 9.40
N VAL A 110 14.02 -3.43 9.94
CA VAL A 110 13.64 -2.96 11.28
C VAL A 110 12.16 -2.58 11.32
N VAL A 111 11.73 -1.67 10.44
CA VAL A 111 10.38 -1.12 10.45
C VAL A 111 9.33 -2.18 10.14
N SER A 112 9.54 -3.05 9.14
CA SER A 112 8.56 -4.10 8.82
C SER A 112 8.42 -5.13 9.92
N SER A 113 9.52 -5.52 10.59
CA SER A 113 9.46 -6.47 11.70
C SER A 113 8.69 -5.94 12.92
N LEU A 114 8.70 -4.62 13.13
CA LEU A 114 8.08 -3.96 14.28
C LEU A 114 6.64 -3.54 13.98
N LEU A 115 6.38 -2.92 12.83
CA LEU A 115 5.13 -2.19 12.56
C LEU A 115 4.17 -2.94 11.63
N ALA A 116 4.64 -3.88 10.81
CA ALA A 116 3.72 -4.68 10.00
C ALA A 116 2.77 -5.53 10.88
N PRO A 117 3.24 -6.22 11.95
CA PRO A 117 2.35 -6.94 12.85
C PRO A 117 1.31 -6.03 13.51
N VAL A 118 1.68 -4.79 13.85
CA VAL A 118 0.76 -3.80 14.46
C VAL A 118 -0.43 -3.51 13.53
N ILE A 119 -0.17 -3.24 12.24
CA ILE A 119 -1.25 -2.99 11.27
C ILE A 119 -2.10 -4.24 11.07
N VAL A 120 -1.50 -5.43 11.02
CA VAL A 120 -2.24 -6.68 10.82
C VAL A 120 -3.16 -6.96 12.00
N VAL A 121 -2.63 -6.96 13.23
CA VAL A 121 -3.38 -7.27 14.45
C VAL A 121 -4.49 -6.26 14.68
N LEU A 122 -4.15 -4.97 14.72
CA LEU A 122 -5.14 -3.93 14.99
C LEU A 122 -6.10 -3.75 13.81
N GLY A 123 -5.62 -3.95 12.58
CA GLY A 123 -6.46 -3.96 11.39
C GLY A 123 -7.53 -5.04 11.48
N GLN A 124 -7.14 -6.28 11.80
CA GLN A 124 -8.08 -7.41 11.96
C GLN A 124 -9.11 -7.15 13.05
N GLN A 125 -8.72 -6.57 14.19
CA GLN A 125 -9.64 -6.18 15.26
C GLN A 125 -10.66 -5.12 14.80
N GLN A 126 -10.22 -4.17 13.96
CA GLN A 126 -11.08 -3.12 13.39
C GLN A 126 -11.77 -3.54 12.08
N GLY A 127 -11.69 -4.82 11.69
CA GLY A 127 -12.29 -5.34 10.46
C GLY A 127 -11.61 -4.87 9.16
N LEU A 128 -10.39 -4.33 9.23
CA LEU A 128 -9.52 -4.13 8.07
C LEU A 128 -8.66 -5.38 7.87
N ILE A 129 -8.98 -6.15 6.85
CA ILE A 129 -8.16 -7.28 6.43
C ILE A 129 -7.61 -6.96 5.05
N VAL A 130 -6.29 -6.88 4.97
CA VAL A 130 -5.57 -6.51 3.75
C VAL A 130 -4.45 -7.52 3.49
N PRO A 131 -4.08 -7.75 2.21
CA PRO A 131 -2.95 -8.60 1.87
C PRO A 131 -1.68 -8.15 2.59
N LEU A 132 -0.90 -9.10 3.11
CA LEU A 132 0.34 -8.81 3.84
C LEU A 132 1.30 -7.92 3.04
N ILE A 133 1.37 -8.14 1.72
CA ILE A 133 2.20 -7.30 0.83
C ILE A 133 1.81 -5.82 0.89
N ALA A 134 0.52 -5.49 1.01
CA ALA A 134 0.07 -4.11 1.15
C ALA A 134 0.57 -3.51 2.48
N VAL A 135 0.52 -4.28 3.57
CA VAL A 135 1.06 -3.84 4.86
C VAL A 135 2.57 -3.60 4.79
N HIS A 136 3.32 -4.53 4.20
CA HIS A 136 4.77 -4.40 4.02
C HIS A 136 5.13 -3.20 3.14
N LEU A 137 4.39 -2.98 2.04
CA LEU A 137 4.57 -1.79 1.21
C LEU A 137 4.20 -0.52 1.97
N PHE A 138 3.16 -0.52 2.80
CA PHE A 138 2.76 0.65 3.58
C PHE A 138 3.91 1.13 4.47
N VAL A 139 4.45 0.23 5.30
CA VAL A 139 5.54 0.56 6.20
C VAL A 139 6.83 0.85 5.45
N PHE A 140 7.09 0.17 4.32
CA PHE A 140 8.24 0.44 3.47
C PHE A 140 8.20 1.85 2.87
N TYR A 141 7.04 2.29 2.37
CA TYR A 141 6.87 3.62 1.79
C TYR A 141 7.14 4.73 2.82
N PHE A 142 6.65 4.59 4.05
CA PHE A 142 6.96 5.56 5.11
C PHE A 142 8.40 5.46 5.61
N GLY A 143 8.97 4.26 5.62
CA GLY A 143 10.39 4.05 5.89
C GLY A 143 11.27 4.82 4.93
N ILE A 144 11.10 4.65 3.62
CA ILE A 144 11.90 5.38 2.61
C ILE A 144 11.58 6.88 2.57
N MET A 145 10.37 7.28 2.98
CA MET A 145 10.00 8.69 3.09
C MET A 145 10.74 9.39 4.23
N ALA A 146 11.20 8.67 5.25
CA ALA A 146 12.02 9.22 6.32
C ALA A 146 13.28 9.91 5.78
N ASP A 147 13.88 9.38 4.71
CA ASP A 147 15.11 9.92 4.10
C ASP A 147 14.93 11.29 3.42
N VAL A 148 13.71 11.62 3.00
CA VAL A 148 13.37 12.92 2.39
C VAL A 148 12.72 13.88 3.39
N THR A 149 12.37 13.41 4.58
CA THR A 149 11.65 14.20 5.59
C THR A 149 12.64 14.98 6.46
N PRO A 150 12.49 16.31 6.62
CA PRO A 150 13.26 17.07 7.60
C PRO A 150 13.03 16.52 9.02
N PRO A 151 14.06 16.43 9.88
CA PRO A 151 15.38 17.03 9.76
C PRO A 151 16.44 16.17 9.05
N VAL A 152 16.16 14.91 8.69
CA VAL A 152 17.18 13.97 8.17
C VAL A 152 17.54 14.29 6.72
N GLY A 153 16.55 14.28 5.82
CA GLY A 153 16.60 14.87 4.48
C GLY A 153 17.90 14.74 3.66
N LEU A 154 18.69 13.66 3.79
CA LEU A 154 20.11 13.60 3.36
C LEU A 154 20.29 13.98 1.88
N ALA A 155 19.37 13.53 1.02
CA ALA A 155 19.34 13.88 -0.40
C ALA A 155 19.10 15.39 -0.62
N SER A 156 18.24 16.01 0.18
CA SER A 156 17.97 17.45 0.15
C SER A 156 19.17 18.27 0.62
N PHE A 157 19.95 17.78 1.59
CA PHE A 157 21.21 18.43 2.00
C PHE A 157 22.26 18.37 0.88
N ALA A 158 22.42 17.22 0.22
CA ALA A 158 23.30 17.09 -0.93
C ALA A 158 22.85 17.99 -2.11
N ALA A 159 21.55 18.01 -2.41
CA ALA A 159 20.99 18.86 -3.45
C ALA A 159 21.15 20.36 -3.15
N ALA A 160 21.03 20.75 -1.88
CA ALA A 160 21.27 22.11 -1.42
C ALA A 160 22.76 22.50 -1.57
N ALA A 161 23.69 21.58 -1.33
CA ALA A 161 25.12 21.83 -1.54
C ALA A 161 25.45 22.07 -3.02
N VAL A 162 24.81 21.35 -3.94
CA VAL A 162 24.97 21.55 -5.39
C VAL A 162 24.30 22.85 -5.86
N SER A 163 23.08 23.13 -5.39
CA SER A 163 22.31 24.32 -5.79
C SER A 163 22.70 25.60 -5.05
N LYS A 164 23.55 25.51 -4.01
CA LYS A 164 23.88 26.59 -3.06
C LYS A 164 22.66 27.17 -2.33
N GLY A 165 21.61 26.37 -2.19
CA GLY A 165 20.40 26.73 -1.45
C GLY A 165 20.50 26.45 0.05
N ASP A 166 19.49 26.90 0.79
CA ASP A 166 19.32 26.51 2.21
C ASP A 166 18.86 25.04 2.30
N PRO A 167 19.57 24.17 3.05
CA PRO A 167 19.23 22.76 3.13
C PRO A 167 17.85 22.47 3.72
N ILE A 168 17.41 23.24 4.72
CA ILE A 168 16.12 23.03 5.37
C ILE A 168 14.98 23.47 4.45
N LYS A 169 15.11 24.62 3.77
CA LYS A 169 14.13 25.06 2.77
C LYS A 169 14.04 24.09 1.60
N THR A 170 15.17 23.57 1.15
CA THR A 170 15.24 22.55 0.09
C THR A 170 14.52 21.27 0.56
N GLY A 171 14.80 20.82 1.79
CA GLY A 171 14.14 19.67 2.40
C GLY A 171 12.63 19.83 2.55
N LEU A 172 12.15 20.97 3.04
CA LEU A 172 10.72 21.25 3.16
C LEU A 172 10.02 21.27 1.79
N THR A 173 10.68 21.85 0.77
CA THR A 173 10.14 21.89 -0.60
C THR A 173 10.08 20.47 -1.19
N ALA A 174 11.14 19.68 -1.04
CA ALA A 174 11.19 18.30 -1.50
C ALA A 174 10.16 17.42 -0.79
N PHE A 175 9.97 17.60 0.52
CA PHE A 175 8.95 16.90 1.29
C PHE A 175 7.54 17.26 0.81
N TYR A 176 7.26 18.55 0.57
CA TYR A 176 5.99 19.00 0.02
C TYR A 176 5.68 18.35 -1.34
N TYR A 177 6.68 18.25 -2.23
CA TYR A 177 6.54 17.55 -3.51
C TYR A 177 6.34 16.03 -3.34
N SER A 178 6.84 15.47 -2.25
CA SER A 178 6.73 14.04 -1.93
C SER A 178 5.41 13.67 -1.24
N LEU A 179 4.60 14.64 -0.82
CA LEU A 179 3.31 14.39 -0.16
C LEU A 179 2.37 13.50 -0.99
N ARG A 180 2.47 13.57 -2.33
CA ARG A 180 1.74 12.66 -3.24
C ARG A 180 2.10 11.18 -3.02
N THR A 181 3.37 10.91 -2.73
CA THR A 181 3.87 9.56 -2.43
C THR A 181 3.43 9.13 -1.02
N ALA A 182 3.24 10.08 -0.10
CA ALA A 182 2.76 9.81 1.27
C ALA A 182 1.28 9.41 1.31
N ALA A 183 0.48 9.90 0.36
CA ALA A 183 -0.93 9.56 0.25
C ALA A 183 -1.15 8.15 -0.30
N LEU A 184 -0.26 7.66 -1.17
CA LEU A 184 -0.44 6.41 -1.90
C LEU A 184 -0.61 5.17 -0.99
N PRO A 185 0.15 5.00 0.11
CA PRO A 185 -0.07 3.91 1.06
C PRO A 185 -1.47 3.84 1.65
N PHE A 186 -2.04 4.99 2.02
CA PHE A 186 -3.41 5.03 2.51
C PHE A 186 -4.41 4.65 1.42
N LEU A 187 -4.15 5.03 0.17
CA LEU A 187 -5.04 4.69 -0.94
C LEU A 187 -5.02 3.20 -1.25
N PHE A 188 -3.85 2.57 -1.35
CA PHE A 188 -3.77 1.15 -1.70
C PHE A 188 -4.16 0.21 -0.56
N ILE A 189 -4.02 0.63 0.71
CA ILE A 189 -4.53 -0.16 1.84
C ILE A 189 -6.05 -0.35 1.73
N PHE A 190 -6.76 0.66 1.22
CA PHE A 190 -8.20 0.59 1.02
C PHE A 190 -8.63 0.25 -0.42
N ASN A 191 -7.68 0.07 -1.34
CA ASN A 191 -7.92 -0.34 -2.71
C ASN A 191 -6.71 -1.10 -3.28
N THR A 192 -6.68 -2.40 -3.05
CA THR A 192 -5.57 -3.30 -3.43
C THR A 192 -5.42 -3.48 -4.93
N ASP A 193 -6.44 -3.10 -5.72
CA ASP A 193 -6.37 -3.01 -7.18
C ASP A 193 -5.19 -2.13 -7.65
N LEU A 194 -4.83 -1.10 -6.87
CA LEU A 194 -3.68 -0.24 -7.15
C LEU A 194 -2.34 -0.99 -7.08
N LEU A 195 -2.31 -2.13 -6.38
CA LEU A 195 -1.18 -3.05 -6.30
C LEU A 195 -1.28 -4.19 -7.32
N LEU A 196 -2.32 -4.20 -8.16
CA LEU A 196 -2.60 -5.26 -9.15
C LEU A 196 -2.77 -6.65 -8.52
N ILE A 197 -3.28 -6.70 -7.29
CA ILE A 197 -3.58 -7.95 -6.58
C ILE A 197 -4.96 -8.44 -7.03
N ASP A 198 -5.03 -9.67 -7.54
CA ASP A 198 -6.25 -10.33 -8.02
C ASP A 198 -6.98 -9.57 -9.15
N VAL A 199 -6.20 -8.93 -10.04
CA VAL A 199 -6.71 -8.12 -11.16
C VAL A 199 -6.32 -8.77 -12.50
N ASP A 200 -7.28 -8.96 -13.40
CA ASP A 200 -7.01 -9.42 -14.77
C ASP A 200 -6.34 -8.34 -15.62
N PHE A 201 -5.74 -8.74 -16.75
CA PHE A 201 -4.96 -7.83 -17.59
C PHE A 201 -5.76 -6.59 -18.08
N ALA A 202 -7.03 -6.76 -18.47
CA ALA A 202 -7.83 -5.66 -19.00
C ALA A 202 -8.19 -4.65 -17.90
N HIS A 203 -8.61 -5.14 -16.73
CA HIS A 203 -8.85 -4.29 -15.57
C HIS A 203 -7.54 -3.64 -15.08
N GLY A 204 -6.41 -4.34 -15.13
CA GLY A 204 -5.10 -3.78 -14.75
C GLY A 204 -4.68 -2.60 -15.62
N VAL A 205 -4.89 -2.69 -16.95
CA VAL A 205 -4.66 -1.56 -17.87
C VAL A 205 -5.58 -0.38 -17.56
N LEU A 206 -6.85 -0.65 -17.27
CA LEU A 206 -7.82 0.38 -16.89
C LEU A 206 -7.40 1.09 -15.60
N ILE A 207 -7.04 0.34 -14.55
CA ILE A 207 -6.55 0.87 -13.28
C ILE A 207 -5.28 1.70 -13.51
N PHE A 208 -4.33 1.23 -14.32
CA PHE A 208 -3.13 1.98 -14.66
C PHE A 208 -3.43 3.35 -15.28
N VAL A 209 -4.34 3.39 -16.27
CA VAL A 209 -4.76 4.65 -16.93
C VAL A 209 -5.46 5.57 -15.93
N VAL A 210 -6.41 5.06 -15.16
CA VAL A 210 -7.17 5.84 -14.18
C VAL A 210 -6.26 6.37 -13.07
N ALA A 211 -5.38 5.54 -12.51
CA ALA A 211 -4.41 5.92 -11.50
C ALA A 211 -3.43 6.99 -12.02
N THR A 212 -2.99 6.88 -13.27
CA THR A 212 -2.14 7.90 -13.92
C THR A 212 -2.87 9.24 -14.02
N ILE A 213 -4.12 9.24 -14.49
CA ILE A 213 -4.94 10.46 -14.57
C ILE A 213 -5.18 11.04 -13.17
N ALA A 214 -5.54 10.20 -12.20
CA ALA A 214 -5.78 10.62 -10.83
C ALA A 214 -4.52 11.23 -10.18
N MET A 215 -3.33 10.67 -10.43
CA MET A 215 -2.05 11.23 -9.97
C MET A 215 -1.74 12.59 -10.60
N LEU A 216 -2.04 12.77 -11.89
CA LEU A 216 -1.87 14.07 -12.55
C LEU A 216 -2.82 15.13 -12.00
N ILE A 217 -4.08 14.77 -11.74
CA ILE A 217 -5.06 15.65 -11.11
C ILE A 217 -4.64 16.01 -9.69
N PHE A 218 -4.18 15.03 -8.91
CA PHE A 218 -3.66 15.25 -7.56
C PHE A 218 -2.44 16.20 -7.58
N ALA A 219 -1.51 15.99 -8.52
CA ALA A 219 -0.38 16.88 -8.73
C ALA A 219 -0.83 18.31 -9.08
N ALA A 220 -1.78 18.47 -10.01
CA ALA A 220 -2.31 19.79 -10.38
C ALA A 220 -3.01 20.49 -9.20
N ALA A 221 -3.72 19.74 -8.37
CA ALA A 221 -4.37 20.25 -7.17
C ALA A 221 -3.35 20.74 -6.14
N THR A 222 -2.37 19.88 -5.80
CA THR A 222 -1.32 20.18 -4.82
C THR A 222 -0.37 21.29 -5.27
N GLN A 223 -0.02 21.36 -6.55
CA GLN A 223 0.80 22.47 -7.08
C GLN A 223 0.02 23.78 -7.24
N GLY A 224 -1.31 23.77 -7.07
CA GLY A 224 -2.14 24.97 -7.19
C GLY A 224 -2.27 25.50 -8.62
N TYR A 225 -1.97 24.68 -9.63
CA TYR A 225 -2.03 25.06 -11.03
C TYR A 225 -2.47 23.88 -11.90
N PHE A 226 -3.45 24.10 -12.77
CA PHE A 226 -3.87 23.16 -13.79
C PHE A 226 -3.87 23.79 -15.20
N LEU A 227 -5.00 24.38 -15.64
CA LEU A 227 -5.05 25.21 -16.84
C LEU A 227 -4.76 26.68 -16.50
N THR A 228 -5.19 27.10 -15.31
CA THR A 228 -4.83 28.36 -14.67
C THR A 228 -4.41 28.10 -13.23
N ARG A 229 -3.99 29.16 -12.53
CA ARG A 229 -3.90 29.13 -11.07
C ARG A 229 -5.24 28.69 -10.47
N ASN A 230 -5.19 27.68 -9.62
CA ASN A 230 -6.37 27.12 -8.97
C ASN A 230 -6.86 28.09 -7.88
N ARG A 231 -8.17 28.21 -7.75
CA ARG A 231 -8.77 28.77 -6.52
C ARG A 231 -8.85 27.68 -5.45
N TRP A 232 -8.93 28.08 -4.19
CA TRP A 232 -8.97 27.14 -3.05
C TRP A 232 -10.06 26.05 -3.21
N TYR A 233 -11.26 26.42 -3.69
CA TYR A 233 -12.32 25.47 -3.95
C TYR A 233 -12.03 24.57 -5.15
N GLU A 234 -11.36 25.05 -6.21
CA GLU A 234 -10.96 24.22 -7.35
C GLU A 234 -9.94 23.18 -6.93
N THR A 235 -9.00 23.54 -6.04
CA THR A 235 -8.07 22.59 -5.44
C THR A 235 -8.82 21.51 -4.65
N ILE A 236 -9.80 21.87 -3.81
CA ILE A 236 -10.59 20.89 -3.07
C ILE A 236 -11.36 19.97 -4.02
N LEU A 237 -11.99 20.52 -5.07
CA LEU A 237 -12.70 19.73 -6.06
C LEU A 237 -11.76 18.78 -6.81
N LEU A 238 -10.57 19.22 -7.22
CA LEU A 238 -9.59 18.35 -7.88
C LEU A 238 -9.07 17.25 -6.94
N LEU A 239 -8.85 17.55 -5.65
CA LEU A 239 -8.50 16.54 -4.65
C LEU A 239 -9.63 15.51 -4.47
N LEU A 240 -10.88 15.97 -4.45
CA LEU A 240 -12.06 15.11 -4.36
C LEU A 240 -12.19 14.19 -5.60
N VAL A 241 -11.94 14.74 -6.79
CA VAL A 241 -11.89 13.95 -8.04
C VAL A 241 -10.80 12.89 -7.95
N ALA A 242 -9.57 13.28 -7.60
CA ALA A 242 -8.47 12.33 -7.47
C ALA A 242 -8.76 11.22 -6.45
N PHE A 243 -9.28 11.59 -5.26
CA PHE A 243 -9.68 10.63 -4.23
C PHE A 243 -10.76 9.66 -4.73
N THR A 244 -11.78 10.16 -5.43
CA THR A 244 -12.86 9.32 -5.98
C THR A 244 -12.38 8.37 -7.07
N LEU A 245 -11.42 8.80 -7.89
CA LEU A 245 -10.80 7.92 -8.89
C LEU A 245 -9.94 6.83 -8.25
N PHE A 246 -9.18 7.16 -7.19
CA PHE A 246 -8.35 6.18 -6.48
C PHE A 246 -9.13 5.21 -5.61
N ARG A 247 -10.21 5.67 -4.96
CA ARG A 247 -11.00 4.88 -4.02
C ARG A 247 -12.50 5.11 -4.26
N PRO A 248 -13.04 4.65 -5.39
CA PRO A 248 -14.47 4.80 -5.67
C PRO A 248 -15.35 4.04 -4.68
N GLY A 249 -14.85 2.91 -4.16
CA GLY A 249 -15.55 2.07 -3.18
C GLY A 249 -15.94 2.81 -1.89
N PHE A 250 -15.19 3.85 -1.49
CA PHE A 250 -15.53 4.65 -0.31
C PHE A 250 -16.96 5.20 -0.38
N TRP A 251 -17.39 5.67 -1.54
CA TRP A 251 -18.74 6.22 -1.72
C TRP A 251 -19.79 5.13 -1.77
N GLN A 252 -19.45 3.98 -2.36
CA GLN A 252 -20.35 2.85 -2.45
C GLN A 252 -20.67 2.28 -1.06
N ASP A 253 -19.65 2.23 -0.19
CA ASP A 253 -19.76 1.72 1.18
C ASP A 253 -20.70 2.57 2.05
N GLN A 254 -20.92 3.84 1.68
CA GLN A 254 -21.91 4.69 2.34
C GLN A 254 -23.35 4.43 1.89
N ILE A 255 -23.53 3.83 0.72
CA ILE A 255 -24.85 3.53 0.15
C ILE A 255 -25.28 2.10 0.48
N SER A 256 -24.35 1.16 0.44
CA SER A 256 -24.59 -0.28 0.65
C SER A 256 -23.41 -0.87 1.42
N ASP A 257 -23.67 -1.77 2.37
CA ASP A 257 -22.59 -2.47 3.06
C ASP A 257 -21.87 -3.43 2.09
N PRO A 258 -20.52 -3.49 2.07
CA PRO A 258 -19.77 -4.51 1.32
C PRO A 258 -20.15 -5.95 1.69
N TYR A 259 -20.65 -6.20 2.90
CA TYR A 259 -20.96 -7.54 3.37
C TYR A 259 -22.41 -7.69 3.79
N ARG A 260 -22.97 -8.89 3.56
CA ARG A 260 -24.20 -9.32 4.22
C ARG A 260 -23.86 -10.08 5.50
N TYR A 261 -24.62 -9.79 6.55
CA TYR A 261 -24.51 -10.42 7.85
C TYR A 261 -25.30 -11.74 7.84
N VAL A 262 -24.64 -12.82 8.24
CA VAL A 262 -25.19 -14.18 8.19
C VAL A 262 -25.03 -14.84 9.55
N SER A 263 -25.99 -15.70 9.91
CA SER A 263 -25.94 -16.42 11.18
C SER A 263 -24.82 -17.46 11.17
N PRO A 264 -23.96 -17.51 12.22
CA PRO A 264 -22.92 -18.54 12.39
C PRO A 264 -23.44 -19.98 12.30
N THR A 265 -24.69 -20.21 12.66
CA THR A 265 -25.34 -21.54 12.67
C THR A 265 -25.53 -22.13 11.27
N SER A 266 -25.59 -21.27 10.23
CA SER A 266 -25.85 -21.66 8.84
C SER A 266 -24.56 -21.65 7.99
N LEU A 267 -23.39 -21.74 8.63
CA LEU A 267 -22.08 -21.65 7.96
C LEU A 267 -21.95 -22.60 6.78
N SER A 268 -22.23 -23.89 6.98
CA SER A 268 -22.12 -24.92 5.93
C SER A 268 -23.10 -24.65 4.79
N GLU A 269 -24.35 -24.32 5.10
CA GLU A 269 -25.38 -23.99 4.10
C GLU A 269 -24.95 -22.80 3.23
N GLU A 270 -24.38 -21.77 3.85
CA GLU A 270 -23.98 -20.55 3.17
C GLU A 270 -22.70 -20.73 2.34
N LEU A 271 -21.75 -21.54 2.82
CA LEU A 271 -20.59 -21.99 2.02
C LEU A 271 -21.00 -22.75 0.77
N ASN A 272 -22.14 -23.43 0.78
CA ASN A 272 -22.67 -24.10 -0.41
C ASN A 272 -23.10 -23.12 -1.50
N THR A 273 -23.51 -21.90 -1.12
CA THR A 273 -23.93 -20.85 -2.06
C THR A 273 -22.76 -20.07 -2.68
N LEU A 274 -21.59 -20.13 -2.06
CA LEU A 274 -20.40 -19.39 -2.49
C LEU A 274 -19.57 -20.16 -3.50
N ASN A 275 -18.94 -19.43 -4.41
CA ASN A 275 -18.01 -20.01 -5.38
C ASN A 275 -16.63 -20.19 -4.74
N GLU A 276 -15.83 -21.08 -5.33
CA GLU A 276 -14.41 -21.17 -5.01
C GLU A 276 -13.72 -19.82 -5.26
N GLY A 277 -12.86 -19.40 -4.33
CA GLY A 277 -12.18 -18.11 -4.39
C GLY A 277 -12.98 -16.92 -3.80
N ASP A 278 -14.26 -17.10 -3.47
CA ASP A 278 -15.02 -16.06 -2.77
C ASP A 278 -14.43 -15.82 -1.37
N MET A 279 -14.44 -14.57 -0.92
CA MET A 279 -13.85 -14.18 0.36
C MET A 279 -14.88 -14.13 1.49
N LEU A 280 -14.80 -15.06 2.43
CA LEU A 280 -15.61 -15.10 3.65
C LEU A 280 -14.89 -14.38 4.79
N ARG A 281 -15.59 -13.51 5.52
CA ARG A 281 -15.07 -12.90 6.74
C ARG A 281 -15.77 -13.45 7.97
N MET A 282 -14.99 -13.88 8.95
CA MET A 282 -15.46 -14.42 10.22
C MET A 282 -14.99 -13.52 11.37
N ARG A 283 -15.91 -13.09 12.23
CA ARG A 283 -15.56 -12.38 13.47
C ARG A 283 -15.55 -13.38 14.61
N ILE A 284 -14.40 -13.50 15.26
CA ILE A 284 -14.10 -14.50 16.26
C ILE A 284 -13.88 -13.81 17.59
N LYS A 285 -14.44 -14.37 18.66
CA LYS A 285 -14.24 -13.95 20.03
C LYS A 285 -13.76 -15.13 20.86
N GLY A 286 -12.63 -14.98 21.52
CA GLY A 286 -12.09 -16.03 22.37
C GLY A 286 -10.75 -15.64 22.96
N GLU A 287 -10.16 -16.57 23.70
CA GLU A 287 -8.82 -16.39 24.25
C GLU A 287 -7.78 -16.54 23.14
N ASP A 288 -6.76 -15.67 23.16
CA ASP A 288 -5.57 -15.80 22.33
C ASP A 288 -4.57 -16.82 22.92
N ALA A 289 -3.42 -17.01 22.25
CA ALA A 289 -2.38 -17.95 22.69
C ALA A 289 -1.82 -17.67 24.11
N VAL A 290 -2.11 -16.49 24.68
CA VAL A 290 -1.62 -16.02 25.98
C VAL A 290 -2.76 -15.94 27.00
N GLY A 291 -3.98 -16.40 26.65
CA GLY A 291 -5.14 -16.44 27.54
C GLY A 291 -5.87 -15.11 27.67
N VAL A 292 -5.64 -14.15 26.77
CA VAL A 292 -6.35 -12.86 26.79
C VAL A 292 -7.57 -12.93 25.88
N MET A 293 -8.74 -12.59 26.42
CA MET A 293 -9.96 -12.48 25.63
C MET A 293 -9.83 -11.35 24.60
N ARG A 294 -9.90 -11.70 23.31
CA ARG A 294 -9.86 -10.77 22.19
C ARG A 294 -10.98 -11.06 21.20
N GLU A 295 -11.34 -10.02 20.47
CA GLU A 295 -12.24 -10.12 19.33
C GLU A 295 -11.48 -9.68 18.07
N PHE A 296 -11.45 -10.54 17.06
CA PHE A 296 -10.69 -10.28 15.83
C PHE A 296 -11.42 -10.83 14.60
N SER A 297 -11.16 -10.24 13.44
CA SER A 297 -11.74 -10.68 12.18
C SER A 297 -10.71 -11.46 11.35
N VAL A 298 -11.14 -12.59 10.80
CA VAL A 298 -10.37 -13.44 9.90
C VAL A 298 -11.00 -13.44 8.51
N LEU A 299 -10.18 -13.51 7.46
CA LEU A 299 -10.60 -13.63 6.08
C LEU A 299 -10.19 -15.00 5.56
N PHE A 300 -11.15 -15.73 5.01
CA PHE A 300 -10.96 -17.02 4.39
C PHE A 300 -11.33 -16.94 2.92
N GLU A 301 -10.48 -17.50 2.09
CA GLU A 301 -10.84 -17.84 0.72
C GLU A 301 -11.63 -19.15 0.75
N VAL A 302 -12.80 -19.18 0.11
CA VAL A 302 -13.65 -20.36 0.06
C VAL A 302 -12.93 -21.46 -0.74
N PRO A 303 -12.60 -22.60 -0.12
CA PRO A 303 -11.83 -23.67 -0.77
C PRO A 303 -12.71 -24.47 -1.74
N GLU A 304 -12.05 -25.25 -2.61
CA GLU A 304 -12.73 -26.21 -3.47
C GLU A 304 -13.44 -27.28 -2.63
N GLY A 305 -14.71 -27.56 -2.93
CA GLY A 305 -15.50 -28.56 -2.22
C GLY A 305 -16.82 -28.86 -2.92
N LYS A 306 -17.28 -30.11 -2.79
CA LYS A 306 -18.50 -30.61 -3.47
C LYS A 306 -19.78 -30.04 -2.87
N ASP A 307 -19.78 -29.80 -1.57
CA ASP A 307 -20.89 -29.27 -0.79
C ASP A 307 -20.35 -28.35 0.33
N GLY A 308 -21.26 -27.69 1.03
CA GLY A 308 -20.95 -26.76 2.10
C GLY A 308 -20.15 -27.36 3.26
N GLU A 309 -20.44 -28.60 3.63
CA GLU A 309 -19.71 -29.32 4.68
C GLU A 309 -18.28 -29.66 4.26
N ALA A 310 -18.08 -30.13 3.02
CA ALA A 310 -16.73 -30.38 2.50
C ALA A 310 -15.91 -29.10 2.42
N LYS A 311 -16.52 -27.97 2.03
CA LYS A 311 -15.84 -26.66 2.04
C LYS A 311 -15.48 -26.23 3.46
N GLN A 312 -16.37 -26.42 4.43
CA GLN A 312 -16.10 -26.12 5.84
C GLN A 312 -14.95 -26.99 6.39
N LEU A 313 -14.95 -28.28 6.09
CA LEU A 313 -13.88 -29.19 6.48
C LEU A 313 -12.55 -28.82 5.81
N ALA A 314 -12.58 -28.36 4.55
CA ALA A 314 -11.40 -27.90 3.83
C ALA A 314 -10.83 -26.56 4.36
N LEU A 315 -11.68 -25.69 4.93
CA LEU A 315 -11.22 -24.56 5.74
C LEU A 315 -10.48 -25.04 6.99
N GLY A 316 -10.77 -26.26 7.44
CA GLY A 316 -10.17 -26.93 8.58
C GLY A 316 -10.81 -26.58 9.91
N ILE A 317 -12.10 -26.22 9.90
CA ILE A 317 -12.87 -25.97 11.12
C ILE A 317 -14.03 -26.95 11.24
N GLU A 318 -14.20 -27.50 12.43
CA GLU A 318 -15.45 -28.14 12.84
C GLU A 318 -16.09 -27.27 13.92
N THR A 319 -17.40 -27.07 13.81
CA THR A 319 -18.16 -26.20 14.72
C THR A 319 -19.23 -27.00 15.41
N TYR A 320 -19.54 -26.61 16.64
CA TYR A 320 -20.68 -27.14 17.39
C TYR A 320 -21.52 -25.98 17.91
N GLN A 321 -22.79 -26.26 18.16
CA GLN A 321 -23.70 -25.29 18.75
C GLN A 321 -23.80 -25.54 20.25
N ASP A 322 -23.50 -24.51 21.05
CA ASP A 322 -23.80 -24.47 22.47
C ASP A 322 -24.80 -23.34 22.73
N SER A 323 -26.04 -23.73 23.03
CA SER A 323 -27.15 -22.80 23.24
C SER A 323 -27.36 -21.86 22.03
N ASP A 324 -27.05 -20.57 22.15
CA ASP A 324 -27.16 -19.57 21.06
C ASP A 324 -25.81 -19.28 20.37
N LYS A 325 -24.73 -19.99 20.75
CA LYS A 325 -23.37 -19.74 20.28
C LYS A 325 -22.91 -20.81 19.31
N THR A 326 -22.15 -20.40 18.30
CA THR A 326 -21.41 -21.32 17.43
C THR A 326 -19.95 -21.30 17.86
N LEU A 327 -19.48 -22.41 18.42
CA LEU A 327 -18.13 -22.57 18.94
C LEU A 327 -17.31 -23.46 18.01
N ILE A 328 -16.00 -23.24 17.97
CA ILE A 328 -15.06 -24.06 17.21
C ILE A 328 -14.69 -25.29 18.05
N ASP A 329 -15.01 -26.49 17.55
CA ASP A 329 -14.70 -27.78 18.19
C ASP A 329 -13.30 -28.29 17.80
N ILE A 330 -12.95 -28.20 16.51
CA ILE A 330 -11.67 -28.70 16.02
C ILE A 330 -11.12 -27.71 15.00
N VAL A 331 -9.83 -27.40 15.14
CA VAL A 331 -9.04 -26.76 14.11
C VAL A 331 -8.05 -27.80 13.57
N HIS A 332 -8.19 -28.16 12.30
CA HIS A 332 -7.37 -29.18 11.65
C HIS A 332 -5.93 -28.69 11.44
N PHE A 333 -4.97 -29.60 11.58
CA PHE A 333 -3.56 -29.28 11.41
C PHE A 333 -3.21 -28.91 9.96
N SER A 334 -2.33 -27.93 9.80
CA SER A 334 -1.91 -27.31 8.52
C SER A 334 -3.04 -26.70 7.68
N SER A 335 -4.20 -26.46 8.29
CA SER A 335 -5.37 -25.87 7.62
C SER A 335 -5.27 -24.35 7.44
N PRO A 336 -6.08 -23.76 6.55
CA PRO A 336 -6.26 -22.32 6.49
C PRO A 336 -6.65 -21.70 7.85
N ALA A 337 -7.51 -22.39 8.61
CA ALA A 337 -7.96 -21.95 9.93
C ALA A 337 -6.84 -21.89 10.98
N GLU A 338 -5.98 -22.91 11.04
CA GLU A 338 -4.82 -22.91 11.94
C GLU A 338 -3.84 -21.78 11.58
N LYS A 339 -3.56 -21.60 10.28
CA LYS A 339 -2.70 -20.51 9.79
C LYS A 339 -3.26 -19.13 10.10
N ALA A 340 -4.59 -19.01 10.18
CA ALA A 340 -5.27 -17.79 10.58
C ALA A 340 -5.31 -17.58 12.11
N GLY A 341 -4.77 -18.52 12.89
CA GLY A 341 -4.68 -18.43 14.36
C GLY A 341 -5.97 -18.80 15.08
N LEU A 342 -6.90 -19.50 14.43
CA LEU A 342 -8.09 -20.03 15.10
C LEU A 342 -7.71 -21.14 16.08
N MET A 343 -8.42 -21.19 17.20
CA MET A 343 -8.22 -22.17 18.25
C MET A 343 -9.54 -22.83 18.67
N PHE A 344 -9.43 -23.97 19.35
CA PHE A 344 -10.54 -24.61 20.04
C PHE A 344 -11.22 -23.64 21.01
N ASP A 345 -12.53 -23.80 21.17
CA ASP A 345 -13.38 -23.07 22.12
C ASP A 345 -13.55 -21.57 21.84
N GLN A 346 -13.11 -21.11 20.66
CA GLN A 346 -13.39 -19.77 20.20
C GLN A 346 -14.82 -19.66 19.62
N GLU A 347 -15.48 -18.53 19.88
CA GLU A 347 -16.84 -18.23 19.43
C GLU A 347 -16.81 -17.52 18.08
N ILE A 348 -17.55 -18.06 17.10
CA ILE A 348 -17.86 -17.37 15.85
C ILE A 348 -19.03 -16.43 16.14
N VAL A 349 -18.73 -15.16 16.35
CA VAL A 349 -19.73 -14.13 16.66
C VAL A 349 -20.50 -13.73 15.41
N GLU A 350 -19.81 -13.68 14.26
CA GLU A 350 -20.37 -13.08 13.07
C GLU A 350 -19.79 -13.71 11.80
N LEU A 351 -20.67 -13.96 10.81
CA LEU A 351 -20.29 -14.31 9.45
C LEU A 351 -20.66 -13.17 8.49
N ARG A 352 -19.67 -12.74 7.70
CA ARG A 352 -19.80 -11.70 6.69
C ARG A 352 -19.43 -12.27 5.32
N ILE A 353 -20.41 -12.26 4.43
CA ILE A 353 -20.28 -12.78 3.07
C ILE A 353 -20.34 -11.60 2.09
N PRO A 354 -19.60 -11.62 0.95
CA PRO A 354 -19.67 -10.54 -0.02
C PRO A 354 -21.11 -10.31 -0.50
N ALA A 355 -21.60 -9.08 -0.38
CA ALA A 355 -22.92 -8.73 -0.90
C ALA A 355 -22.86 -8.56 -2.43
N GLN A 356 -23.92 -8.97 -3.13
CA GLN A 356 -24.07 -8.61 -4.55
C GLN A 356 -24.28 -7.09 -4.66
N ARG A 357 -23.32 -6.39 -5.26
CA ARG A 357 -23.33 -4.94 -5.39
C ARG A 357 -23.08 -4.53 -6.84
N SER A 358 -23.50 -3.31 -7.19
CA SER A 358 -23.10 -2.68 -8.44
C SER A 358 -21.58 -2.51 -8.50
N ALA A 359 -21.02 -2.44 -9.70
CA ALA A 359 -19.60 -2.13 -9.89
C ALA A 359 -19.21 -0.80 -9.17
N LYS A 360 -18.07 -0.77 -8.47
CA LYS A 360 -17.60 0.43 -7.76
C LYS A 360 -17.24 1.57 -8.72
N GLU A 361 -16.88 1.22 -9.94
CA GLU A 361 -16.43 2.08 -11.04
C GLU A 361 -17.50 3.08 -11.49
N TRP A 362 -18.78 2.88 -11.14
CA TRP A 362 -19.84 3.85 -11.40
C TRP A 362 -19.55 5.23 -10.82
N PHE A 363 -18.80 5.32 -9.72
CA PHE A 363 -18.39 6.59 -9.12
C PHE A 363 -17.32 7.34 -9.92
N TRP A 364 -16.70 6.73 -10.94
CA TRP A 364 -15.84 7.46 -11.87
C TRP A 364 -16.62 8.45 -12.73
N ILE A 365 -17.87 8.15 -13.08
CA ILE A 365 -18.72 9.02 -13.91
C ILE A 365 -18.95 10.39 -13.25
N PRO A 366 -19.44 10.49 -12.00
CA PRO A 366 -19.59 11.77 -11.33
C PRO A 366 -18.24 12.46 -11.10
N ALA A 367 -17.14 11.72 -10.86
CA ALA A 367 -15.81 12.29 -10.72
C ALA A 367 -15.33 12.97 -12.03
N ILE A 368 -15.53 12.32 -13.18
CA ILE A 368 -15.21 12.88 -14.50
C ILE A 368 -16.10 14.08 -14.80
N GLY A 369 -17.38 14.03 -14.44
CA GLY A 369 -18.30 15.17 -14.57
C GLY A 369 -17.83 16.39 -13.75
N LEU A 370 -17.43 16.16 -12.49
CA LEU A 370 -16.88 17.20 -11.62
C LEU A 370 -15.57 17.77 -12.15
N PHE A 371 -14.69 16.92 -12.67
CA PHE A 371 -13.46 17.34 -13.34
C PHE A 371 -13.75 18.23 -14.56
N GLY A 372 -14.72 17.82 -15.40
CA GLY A 372 -15.19 18.62 -16.53
C GLY A 372 -15.73 19.98 -16.11
N LEU A 373 -16.45 20.07 -14.99
CA LEU A 373 -16.91 21.33 -14.43
C LEU A 373 -15.73 22.24 -14.04
N VAL A 374 -14.70 21.72 -13.38
CA VAL A 374 -13.48 22.50 -13.06
C VAL A 374 -12.81 23.00 -14.34
N VAL A 375 -12.63 22.14 -15.34
CA VAL A 375 -12.08 22.50 -16.65
C VAL A 375 -12.86 23.65 -17.29
N LEU A 376 -14.20 23.60 -17.28
CA LEU A 376 -15.06 24.63 -17.85
C LEU A 376 -14.92 25.96 -17.10
N LEU A 377 -14.88 25.93 -15.76
CA LEU A 377 -14.68 27.11 -14.93
C LEU A 377 -13.33 27.78 -15.23
N GLN A 378 -12.25 26.99 -15.32
CA GLN A 378 -10.92 27.52 -15.63
C GLN A 378 -10.84 28.07 -17.06
N ARG A 379 -11.41 27.38 -18.05
CA ARG A 379 -11.45 27.86 -19.45
C ARG A 379 -12.23 29.17 -19.60
N ARG A 380 -13.33 29.35 -18.86
CA ARG A 380 -14.08 30.62 -18.86
C ARG A 380 -13.23 31.77 -18.34
N ARG A 381 -12.43 31.53 -17.30
CA ARG A 381 -11.52 32.54 -16.72
C ARG A 381 -10.37 32.90 -17.67
N ILE A 382 -9.74 31.92 -18.32
CA ILE A 382 -8.69 32.18 -19.32
C ILE A 382 -9.18 33.16 -20.39
N LYS A 383 -10.41 32.95 -20.91
CA LYS A 383 -11.01 33.81 -21.93
C LYS A 383 -11.29 35.24 -21.45
N GLN A 384 -11.60 35.42 -20.17
CA GLN A 384 -11.81 36.75 -19.59
C GLN A 384 -10.48 37.51 -19.45
N ASP A 385 -9.41 36.82 -19.08
CA ASP A 385 -8.07 37.42 -18.93
C ASP A 385 -7.39 37.76 -20.27
N THR A 386 -7.84 37.16 -21.39
CA THR A 386 -7.30 37.43 -22.75
C THR A 386 -8.05 38.50 -23.54
N GLN A 387 -9.11 39.12 -22.99
CA GLN A 387 -9.78 40.22 -23.68
C GLN A 387 -8.88 41.48 -23.67
N PRO A 388 -8.59 42.08 -24.84
CA PRO A 388 -7.77 43.29 -24.90
C PRO A 388 -8.47 44.42 -24.14
N LEU A 389 -7.73 45.09 -23.26
CA LEU A 389 -8.19 46.30 -22.57
C LEU A 389 -8.69 47.29 -23.63
N SER A 390 -9.97 47.65 -23.57
CA SER A 390 -10.52 48.73 -24.39
C SER A 390 -9.67 49.99 -24.17
N PRO A 391 -9.21 50.67 -25.24
CA PRO A 391 -8.40 51.88 -25.09
C PRO A 391 -9.17 52.90 -24.24
N GLN A 392 -8.55 53.35 -23.14
CA GLN A 392 -9.11 54.43 -22.34
C GLN A 392 -9.24 55.67 -23.23
N PRO A 393 -10.40 56.35 -23.24
CA PRO A 393 -10.52 57.63 -23.93
C PRO A 393 -9.56 58.63 -23.28
N ALA A 394 -8.78 59.30 -24.14
CA ALA A 394 -7.69 60.22 -23.80
C ALA A 394 -8.17 61.49 -23.09
#